data_AF-A0A8C6Y742-F1
#
_entry.id   AF-A0A8C6Y742-F1
#
_cell.length_a   1.000
_cell.length_b   1.000
_cell.length_c   1.000
_cell.angle_alpha   90.00
_cell.angle_beta   90.00
_cell.angle_gamma   90.00
#
_symmetry.space_group_name_H-M   'P 1'
#
loop_
_entity.id
_entity.type
_entity.pdbx_description
1 polymer ?
#
loop_
_entity_poly.entity_id
_entity_poly.type
_entity_poly.pdbx_seq_one_letter_code
_entity_poly.pdbx_strand_id
1 'polypeptide(L)'
;LGINAPMAGSAALAPSSGLQLPPLPLAWICTAAALLSGIAAAWVWQRSRRSRRPRLKLVGTVAALFIYPVKSCRGVAVKRAEMTSLGLRGEKLRDR
;
A
#
# COMPACT_ATOMS: atom_id res chain seq x y z
N LEU A 1 26.80 34.91 -56.75
CA LEU A 1 26.20 34.03 -57.78
C LEU A 1 26.54 32.61 -57.41
N GLY A 2 25.54 31.79 -57.10
CA GLY A 2 25.74 30.41 -56.62
C GLY A 2 24.40 29.80 -56.22
N ILE A 3 23.52 29.71 -57.21
CA ILE A 3 22.29 28.92 -57.20
C ILE A 3 22.64 27.43 -57.03
N ASN A 4 22.07 26.77 -56.02
CA ASN A 4 21.45 25.45 -56.15
C ASN A 4 20.82 25.02 -54.81
N ALA A 5 19.50 25.13 -54.76
CA ALA A 5 18.69 24.23 -53.97
C ALA A 5 18.62 22.88 -54.68
N PRO A 6 18.60 21.77 -53.92
CA PRO A 6 17.60 20.76 -54.22
C PRO A 6 16.66 20.53 -53.03
N MET A 7 15.37 20.76 -53.29
CA MET A 7 14.26 20.04 -52.68
C MET A 7 14.51 18.54 -52.79
N ALA A 8 14.53 17.82 -51.67
CA ALA A 8 14.12 16.42 -51.49
C ALA A 8 14.54 15.98 -50.07
N GLY A 9 13.75 15.29 -49.27
CA GLY A 9 12.47 14.66 -49.53
C GLY A 9 11.69 14.55 -48.24
N SER A 10 10.38 14.49 -48.41
CA SER A 10 9.42 14.03 -47.44
C SER A 10 9.97 12.79 -46.72
N ALA A 11 10.23 12.91 -45.42
CA ALA A 11 10.37 11.74 -44.55
C ALA A 11 9.00 11.06 -44.54
N ALA A 12 8.82 10.18 -45.51
CA ALA A 12 7.68 9.30 -45.60
C ALA A 12 7.53 8.64 -44.23
N LEU A 13 6.40 8.89 -43.58
CA LEU A 13 5.84 8.02 -42.58
C LEU A 13 5.79 6.64 -43.23
N ALA A 14 6.84 5.85 -43.00
CA ALA A 14 6.82 4.45 -43.35
C ALA A 14 5.63 3.87 -42.59
N PRO A 15 4.59 3.36 -43.27
CA PRO A 15 3.63 2.53 -42.59
C PRO A 15 4.47 1.39 -42.03
N SER A 16 4.41 1.20 -40.72
CA SER A 16 5.08 0.09 -40.03
C SER A 16 4.34 -1.18 -40.44
N SER A 17 4.51 -1.55 -41.70
CA SER A 17 4.10 -2.79 -42.33
C SER A 17 4.96 -3.87 -41.72
N GLY A 18 4.44 -4.54 -40.70
CA GLY A 18 5.13 -5.66 -40.10
C GLY A 18 4.84 -5.86 -38.63
N LEU A 19 3.57 -5.83 -38.21
CA LEU A 19 3.16 -6.81 -37.19
C LEU A 19 3.24 -8.19 -37.88
N GLN A 20 4.46 -8.69 -38.07
CA GLN A 20 4.68 -10.10 -38.32
C GLN A 20 4.18 -10.77 -37.06
N LEU A 21 2.95 -11.30 -37.11
CA LEU A 21 2.43 -12.12 -36.02
C LEU A 21 3.49 -13.21 -35.80
N PRO A 22 4.13 -13.25 -34.62
CA PRO A 22 5.06 -14.32 -34.33
C PRO A 22 4.30 -15.64 -34.47
N PRO A 23 4.96 -16.73 -34.88
CA PRO A 23 4.30 -18.03 -34.98
C PRO A 23 3.56 -18.30 -33.68
N LEU A 24 2.29 -18.67 -33.76
CA LEU A 24 1.35 -18.89 -32.64
C LEU A 24 2.02 -19.37 -31.32
N PRO A 25 2.92 -20.38 -31.30
CA PRO A 25 3.60 -20.81 -30.07
C PRO A 25 4.42 -19.72 -29.37
N LEU A 26 5.12 -18.84 -30.10
CA LEU A 26 5.88 -17.72 -29.53
C LEU A 26 4.96 -16.68 -28.90
N ALA A 27 3.78 -16.44 -29.47
CA ALA A 27 2.78 -15.57 -28.86
C ALA A 27 2.29 -16.10 -27.51
N TRP A 28 2.02 -17.42 -27.41
CA TRP A 28 1.63 -18.07 -26.14
C TRP A 28 2.74 -18.05 -25.09
N ILE A 29 4.00 -18.20 -25.51
CA ILE A 29 5.16 -18.11 -24.59
C ILE A 29 5.27 -16.68 -24.03
N CYS A 30 5.11 -15.65 -24.87
CA CYS A 30 5.15 -14.26 -24.43
C CYS A 30 4.02 -13.91 -23.46
N THR A 31 2.79 -14.39 -23.71
CA THR A 31 1.66 -14.15 -22.79
C THR A 31 1.84 -14.89 -21.46
N ALA A 32 2.30 -16.15 -21.50
CA ALA A 32 2.62 -16.91 -20.30
C ALA A 32 3.73 -16.22 -19.48
N ALA A 33 4.79 -15.75 -20.14
CA ALA A 33 5.87 -15.03 -19.49
C ALA A 33 5.41 -13.70 -18.87
N ALA A 34 4.55 -12.95 -19.57
CA ALA A 34 3.98 -11.70 -19.05
C ALA A 34 3.10 -11.93 -17.82
N LEU A 35 2.26 -12.98 -17.84
CA LEU A 35 1.43 -13.37 -16.70
C LEU A 35 2.28 -13.78 -15.49
N LEU A 36 3.29 -14.63 -15.71
CA LEU A 36 4.20 -15.06 -14.64
C LEU A 36 4.97 -13.87 -14.04
N SER A 37 5.45 -12.95 -14.88
CA SER A 37 6.12 -11.73 -14.43
C SER A 37 5.18 -10.83 -13.61
N GLY A 38 3.94 -10.64 -14.07
CA GLY A 38 2.92 -9.87 -13.35
C GLY A 38 2.60 -10.47 -11.98
N ILE A 39 2.43 -11.79 -11.89
CA ILE A 39 2.19 -12.50 -10.63
C ILE A 39 3.40 -12.37 -9.69
N ALA A 40 4.62 -12.57 -10.21
CA ALA A 40 5.84 -12.42 -9.42
C ALA A 40 6.00 -10.99 -8.88
N ALA A 41 5.79 -9.98 -9.73
CA ALA A 41 5.83 -8.57 -9.34
C ALA A 41 4.77 -8.24 -8.28
N ALA A 42 3.53 -8.70 -8.46
CA ALA A 42 2.46 -8.52 -7.48
C ALA A 42 2.78 -9.20 -6.14
N TRP A 43 3.37 -10.40 -6.17
CA TRP A 43 3.77 -11.13 -4.97
C TRP A 43 4.90 -10.42 -4.21
N VAL A 44 5.92 -9.93 -4.93
CA VAL A 44 7.02 -9.14 -4.35
C VAL A 44 6.49 -7.82 -3.78
N TRP A 45 5.59 -7.13 -4.49
CA TRP A 45 4.99 -5.89 -4.01
C TRP A 45 4.15 -6.11 -2.75
N GLN A 46 3.32 -7.16 -2.72
CA GLN A 46 2.52 -7.51 -1.56
C GLN A 46 3.40 -7.92 -0.37
N ARG A 47 4.47 -8.68 -0.62
CA ARG A 47 5.45 -9.06 0.41
C ARG A 47 6.20 -7.84 0.95
N SER A 48 6.57 -6.91 0.08
CA SER A 48 7.21 -5.64 0.46
C SER A 48 6.25 -4.79 1.29
N ARG A 49 4.97 -4.65 0.89
CA ARG A 49 3.93 -3.99 1.71
C ARG A 49 3.76 -4.64 3.07
N ARG A 50 3.76 -5.97 3.13
CA ARG A 50 3.65 -6.71 4.39
C ARG A 50 4.89 -6.55 5.27
N SER A 51 6.08 -6.46 4.66
CA SER A 51 7.35 -6.20 5.35
C SER A 51 7.50 -4.74 5.79
N ARG A 52 6.83 -3.80 5.11
CA ARG A 52 6.74 -2.39 5.49
C ARG A 52 5.75 -2.14 6.63
N ARG A 53 5.14 -3.20 7.20
CA ARG A 53 4.42 -3.04 8.45
C ARG A 53 5.40 -2.49 9.49
N PRO A 54 5.11 -1.32 10.07
CA PRO A 54 6.00 -0.74 11.06
C PRO A 54 6.21 -1.77 12.18
N ARG A 55 7.47 -2.01 12.56
CA ARG A 55 7.78 -2.87 13.70
C ARG A 55 7.26 -2.17 14.95
N LEU A 56 6.11 -2.62 15.44
CA LEU A 56 5.55 -2.15 16.70
C LEU A 56 6.52 -2.55 17.82
N LYS A 57 7.06 -1.56 18.52
CA LYS A 57 7.87 -1.77 19.71
C LYS A 57 6.96 -1.63 20.92
N LEU A 58 7.06 -2.57 21.85
CA LEU A 58 6.42 -2.44 23.15
C LEU A 58 7.12 -1.29 23.90
N VAL A 59 6.40 -0.19 24.11
CA VAL A 59 6.93 1.01 24.80
C VAL A 59 6.69 0.98 26.30
N GLY A 60 5.79 0.11 26.76
CA GLY A 60 5.48 -0.03 28.17
C GLY A 60 4.24 -0.87 28.40
N THR A 61 4.03 -1.22 29.66
CA THR A 61 2.84 -1.89 30.16
C THR A 61 2.12 -0.97 31.13
N VAL A 62 0.79 -1.07 31.15
CA VAL A 62 -0.01 -0.31 32.11
C VAL A 62 0.18 -0.93 33.50
N ALA A 63 0.76 -0.19 34.43
CA ALA A 63 1.00 -0.68 35.79
C ALA A 63 -0.28 -0.78 36.62
N ALA A 64 -1.19 0.19 36.47
CA ALA A 64 -2.47 0.22 37.17
C ALA A 64 -3.49 1.08 36.40
N LEU A 65 -4.77 0.77 36.58
CA LEU A 65 -5.91 1.53 36.04
C LEU A 65 -6.75 2.08 37.20
N PHE A 66 -7.17 3.33 37.06
CA PHE A 66 -8.00 4.03 38.05
C PHE A 66 -9.18 4.71 37.37
N ILE A 67 -10.33 4.71 38.04
CA ILE A 67 -11.55 5.42 37.62
C ILE A 67 -11.88 6.47 38.67
N TYR A 68 -12.19 7.70 38.27
CA TYR A 68 -12.54 8.82 39.14
C TYR A 68 -14.02 9.18 38.98
N PRO A 69 -14.94 8.46 39.65
CA PRO A 69 -16.37 8.71 39.51
C PRO A 69 -16.82 10.06 40.08
N VAL A 70 -16.01 10.67 40.97
CA VAL A 70 -16.28 11.99 41.56
C VAL A 70 -15.03 12.85 41.41
N LYS A 71 -15.21 14.06 40.87
CA LYS A 71 -14.13 15.03 40.68
C LYS A 71 -13.46 15.36 42.02
N SER A 72 -12.13 15.46 41.99
CA SER A 72 -11.29 15.75 43.16
C SER A 72 -11.29 14.69 44.28
N CYS A 73 -12.05 13.60 44.14
CA CYS A 73 -12.01 12.48 45.08
C CYS A 73 -10.97 11.42 44.67
N ARG A 74 -10.73 10.46 45.55
CA ARG A 74 -9.79 9.35 45.30
C ARG A 74 -10.29 8.45 44.16
N GLY A 75 -9.37 8.03 43.29
CA GLY A 75 -9.64 7.10 42.20
C GLY A 75 -9.79 5.66 42.71
N VAL A 76 -10.69 4.91 42.08
CA VAL A 76 -10.94 3.49 42.36
C VAL A 76 -10.05 2.66 41.46
N ALA A 77 -9.19 1.83 42.06
CA ALA A 77 -8.32 0.92 41.31
C ALA A 77 -9.14 -0.22 40.70
N VAL A 78 -8.95 -0.46 39.40
CA VAL A 78 -9.66 -1.51 38.66
C VAL A 78 -8.68 -2.38 37.88
N LYS A 79 -9.01 -3.68 37.73
CA LYS A 79 -8.19 -4.62 36.93
C LYS A 79 -8.44 -4.45 35.43
N ARG A 80 -9.65 -4.08 35.05
CA ARG A 80 -10.10 -3.91 33.66
C ARG A 80 -11.07 -2.75 33.60
N ALA A 81 -11.03 -2.02 32.50
CA ALA A 81 -11.95 -0.95 32.19
C ALA A 81 -12.17 -0.93 30.67
N GLU A 82 -13.39 -0.60 30.26
CA GLU A 82 -13.77 -0.33 28.88
C GLU A 82 -13.42 1.12 28.53
N MET A 83 -12.78 1.33 27.39
CA MET A 83 -12.52 2.67 26.87
C MET A 83 -13.76 3.12 26.09
N THR A 84 -14.49 4.09 26.62
CA THR A 84 -15.62 4.73 25.93
C THR A 84 -15.18 6.07 25.32
N SER A 85 -15.99 6.66 24.43
CA SER A 85 -15.72 7.98 23.86
C SER A 85 -15.60 9.10 24.91
N LEU A 86 -16.16 8.89 26.10
CA LEU A 86 -16.17 9.84 27.21
C LEU A 86 -15.14 9.49 28.30
N GLY A 87 -14.37 8.41 28.15
CA GLY A 87 -13.36 7.98 29.12
C GLY A 87 -13.51 6.53 29.57
N LEU A 88 -12.83 6.18 30.66
CA LEU A 88 -12.82 4.82 31.20
C LEU A 88 -14.14 4.46 31.89
N ARG A 89 -14.62 3.25 31.65
CA ARG A 89 -15.82 2.70 32.27
C ARG A 89 -15.51 1.33 32.87
N GLY A 90 -15.78 1.17 34.16
CA GLY A 90 -15.87 -0.12 34.82
C GLY A 90 -17.33 -0.58 34.87
N GLU A 91 -17.58 -1.75 35.43
CA GLU A 91 -18.91 -2.39 35.44
C GLU A 91 -20.05 -1.44 35.86
N LYS A 92 -19.93 -0.85 37.07
CA LYS A 92 -20.91 0.12 37.62
C LYS A 92 -20.34 1.52 37.79
N LEU A 93 -19.08 1.73 37.44
CA LEU A 93 -18.35 2.98 37.67
C LEU A 93 -17.94 3.59 36.34
N ARG A 94 -18.05 4.91 36.23
CA ARG A 94 -17.68 5.64 35.02
C ARG A 94 -16.81 6.83 35.41
N ASP A 95 -15.79 7.08 34.61
CA ASP A 95 -14.99 8.29 34.72
C ASP A 95 -15.84 9.51 34.31
N ARG A 96 -15.59 10.64 34.98
CA ARG A 96 -16.49 11.81 34.96
C ARG A 96 -15.87 13.01 34.25
#